data_AF-A0A9Q0CGT0-F1
#
_entry.id   AF-A0A9Q0CGT0-F1
#
_cell.length_a   1.000
_cell.length_b   1.000
_cell.length_c   1.000
_cell.angle_alpha   90.00
_cell.angle_beta   90.00
_cell.angle_gamma   90.00
#
_symmetry.space_group_name_H-M   'P 1'
#
loop_
_entity.id
_entity.type
_entity.pdbx_description
1 polymer ?
#
loop_
_entity_poly.entity_id
_entity_poly.type
_entity_poly.pdbx_seq_one_letter_code
_entity_poly.pdbx_strand_id
1 'polypeptide(L)'
;MPKKMGVNTKAEAARARRSATESERKEKEARDKEEAYWRDAEGPKSRAAKKREEEAEKRAETSARRAEARKLAEQEQQQLEKLARKPNPKESRVSIPVPKVTAAELAKRQEEEQQRLQQEAEEAKKRQTRMADEEEYEKMVLVSNTNREDSIIEAHSVDEALAKMTITEPALAPDRHPEKRLKATFKAFEEVELPKLKEEKPGLTLNQYKDMIWKMWKKSPDNPLNQQAAE
;
A
#
# COMPACT_ATOMS: atom_id res chain seq x y z
N MET A 1 22.42 -77.60 -20.09
CA MET A 1 21.21 -76.82 -20.45
C MET A 1 21.63 -75.39 -20.77
N PRO A 2 21.42 -74.89 -22.00
CA PRO A 2 21.92 -73.58 -22.43
C PRO A 2 21.07 -72.46 -21.84
N LYS A 3 21.72 -71.42 -21.27
CA LYS A 3 21.07 -70.22 -20.76
C LYS A 3 20.38 -69.48 -21.92
N LYS A 4 19.11 -69.12 -21.74
CA LYS A 4 18.28 -68.37 -22.70
C LYS A 4 18.95 -67.03 -23.03
N MET A 5 19.62 -66.94 -24.18
CA MET A 5 20.21 -65.71 -24.75
C MET A 5 19.13 -64.84 -25.40
N GLY A 6 18.05 -64.56 -24.66
CA GLY A 6 17.04 -63.58 -25.03
C GLY A 6 17.21 -62.37 -24.14
N VAL A 7 17.54 -61.23 -24.72
CA VAL A 7 17.58 -59.95 -23.99
C VAL A 7 16.24 -59.75 -23.30
N ASN A 8 16.27 -59.39 -22.01
CA ASN A 8 15.05 -59.24 -21.22
C ASN A 8 14.24 -58.05 -21.76
N THR A 9 13.06 -58.32 -22.33
CA THR A 9 12.17 -57.32 -22.95
C THR A 9 11.85 -56.14 -22.03
N LYS A 10 11.77 -56.37 -20.71
CA LYS A 10 11.59 -55.30 -19.71
C LYS A 10 12.84 -54.42 -19.55
N ALA A 11 14.03 -55.01 -19.68
CA ALA A 11 15.29 -54.27 -19.64
C ALA A 11 15.49 -53.46 -20.93
N GLU A 12 15.07 -53.97 -22.09
CA GLU A 12 15.06 -53.21 -23.35
C GLU A 12 14.07 -52.05 -23.30
N ALA A 13 12.85 -52.27 -22.80
CA ALA A 13 11.88 -51.20 -22.61
C ALA A 13 12.37 -50.12 -21.63
N ALA A 14 13.08 -50.51 -20.56
CA ALA A 14 13.69 -49.56 -19.63
C ALA A 14 14.85 -48.77 -20.27
N ARG A 15 15.67 -49.41 -21.11
CA ARG A 15 16.72 -48.74 -21.89
C ARG A 15 16.14 -47.78 -22.93
N ALA A 16 15.08 -48.19 -23.63
CA ALA A 16 14.38 -47.36 -24.62
C ALA A 16 13.76 -46.10 -23.97
N ARG A 17 13.18 -46.23 -22.77
CA ARG A 17 12.69 -45.06 -22.01
C ARG A 17 13.83 -44.13 -21.60
N ARG A 18 14.95 -44.67 -21.13
CA ARG A 18 16.14 -43.86 -20.78
C ARG A 18 16.72 -43.14 -21.99
N SER A 19 16.83 -43.83 -23.13
CA SER A 19 17.31 -43.19 -24.37
C SER A 19 16.34 -42.14 -24.90
N ALA A 20 15.02 -42.36 -24.79
CA ALA A 20 14.01 -41.37 -25.17
C ALA A 20 14.08 -40.12 -24.28
N THR A 21 14.21 -40.29 -22.95
CA THR A 21 14.40 -39.13 -22.05
C THR A 21 15.72 -38.41 -22.29
N GLU A 22 16.77 -39.14 -22.65
CA GLU A 22 18.08 -38.56 -22.97
C GLU A 22 18.06 -37.82 -24.32
N SER A 23 17.34 -38.34 -25.32
CA SER A 23 17.15 -37.65 -26.60
C SER A 23 16.28 -36.41 -26.43
N GLU A 24 15.18 -36.47 -25.68
CA GLU A 24 14.36 -35.30 -25.37
C GLU A 24 15.16 -34.23 -24.61
N ARG A 25 16.03 -34.64 -23.68
CA ARG A 25 16.91 -33.71 -22.98
C ARG A 25 17.92 -33.07 -23.92
N LYS A 26 18.56 -33.86 -24.80
CA LYS A 26 19.50 -33.34 -25.80
C LYS A 26 18.82 -32.42 -26.81
N GLU A 27 17.59 -32.72 -27.22
CA GLU A 27 16.79 -31.87 -28.09
C GLU A 27 16.40 -30.56 -27.41
N LYS A 28 16.01 -30.58 -26.13
CA LYS A 28 15.76 -29.37 -25.34
C LYS A 28 17.04 -28.53 -25.21
N GLU A 29 18.15 -29.14 -24.82
CA GLU A 29 19.44 -28.46 -24.71
C GLU A 29 19.91 -27.89 -26.07
N ALA A 30 19.62 -28.54 -27.19
CA ALA A 30 19.90 -28.03 -28.52
C ALA A 30 19.02 -26.83 -28.89
N ARG A 31 17.71 -26.91 -28.59
CA ARG A 31 16.76 -25.80 -28.80
C ARG A 31 17.10 -24.60 -27.94
N ASP A 32 17.42 -24.81 -26.67
CA ASP A 32 17.78 -23.74 -25.74
C ASP A 32 19.07 -23.03 -26.19
N LYS A 33 20.04 -23.78 -26.74
CA LYS A 33 21.26 -23.22 -27.32
C LYS A 33 20.99 -22.43 -28.60
N GLU A 34 20.11 -22.93 -29.46
CA GLU A 34 19.70 -22.21 -30.67
C GLU A 34 18.93 -20.92 -30.32
N GLU A 35 17.99 -20.99 -29.37
CA GLU A 35 17.26 -19.81 -28.89
C GLU A 35 18.20 -18.80 -28.21
N ALA A 36 19.16 -19.27 -27.41
CA ALA A 36 20.18 -18.40 -26.82
C ALA A 36 21.07 -17.75 -27.90
N TYR A 37 21.49 -18.50 -28.91
CA TYR A 37 22.25 -17.97 -30.04
C TYR A 37 21.45 -16.89 -30.80
N TRP A 38 20.16 -17.12 -31.06
CA TRP A 38 19.30 -16.12 -31.69
C TRP A 38 19.06 -14.90 -30.80
N ARG A 39 18.88 -15.09 -29.49
CA ARG A 39 18.70 -14.00 -28.53
C ARG A 39 19.94 -13.11 -28.41
N ASP A 40 21.13 -13.71 -28.41
CA ASP A 40 22.40 -12.97 -28.39
C ASP A 40 22.64 -12.25 -29.73
N ALA A 41 22.21 -12.83 -30.85
CA ALA A 41 22.29 -12.20 -32.17
C ALA A 41 21.34 -10.99 -32.34
N GLU A 42 20.20 -10.97 -31.65
CA GLU A 42 19.26 -9.83 -31.63
C GLU A 42 19.80 -8.60 -30.89
N GLY A 43 20.81 -8.78 -30.02
CA GLY A 43 21.43 -7.70 -29.26
C GLY A 43 20.49 -7.01 -28.25
N PRO A 44 20.94 -5.95 -27.57
CA PRO A 44 20.11 -5.25 -26.60
C PRO A 44 18.94 -4.54 -27.28
N LYS A 45 17.71 -4.96 -26.94
CA LYS A 45 16.47 -4.27 -27.36
C LYS A 45 16.58 -2.76 -27.06
N SER A 46 16.24 -1.93 -28.05
CA SER A 46 16.24 -0.48 -27.89
C SER A 46 15.28 -0.03 -26.78
N ARG A 47 15.54 1.13 -26.17
CA ARG A 47 14.65 1.70 -25.12
C ARG A 47 13.20 1.83 -25.57
N ALA A 48 12.97 2.08 -26.87
CA ALA A 48 11.64 2.13 -27.46
C ALA A 48 10.97 0.74 -27.56
N ALA A 49 11.73 -0.30 -27.93
CA ALA A 49 11.22 -1.68 -27.95
C ALA A 49 10.87 -2.17 -26.53
N LYS A 50 11.72 -1.89 -25.54
CA LYS A 50 11.45 -2.21 -24.12
C LYS A 50 10.18 -1.52 -23.60
N LYS A 51 10.00 -0.23 -23.91
CA LYS A 51 8.81 0.52 -23.51
C LYS A 51 7.52 -0.04 -24.16
N ARG A 52 7.60 -0.48 -25.42
CA ARG A 52 6.46 -1.08 -26.14
C ARG A 52 6.09 -2.46 -25.59
N GLU A 53 7.08 -3.25 -25.19
CA GLU A 53 6.88 -4.56 -24.55
C GLU A 53 6.24 -4.40 -23.15
N GLU A 54 6.74 -3.48 -22.33
CA GLU A 54 6.18 -3.17 -21.01
C GLU A 54 4.74 -2.63 -21.09
N GLU A 55 4.44 -1.76 -22.06
CA GLU A 55 3.08 -1.26 -22.29
C GLU A 55 2.13 -2.37 -22.79
N ALA A 56 2.63 -3.27 -23.65
CA ALA A 56 1.87 -4.42 -24.11
C ALA A 56 1.60 -5.41 -22.96
N GLU A 57 2.57 -5.63 -22.08
CA GLU A 57 2.44 -6.49 -20.89
C GLU A 57 1.43 -5.91 -19.90
N LYS A 58 1.50 -4.61 -19.57
CA LYS A 58 0.52 -3.94 -18.72
C LYS A 58 -0.89 -3.96 -19.33
N ARG A 59 -1.01 -3.82 -20.65
CA ARG A 59 -2.29 -3.92 -21.35
C ARG A 59 -2.84 -5.35 -21.33
N ALA A 60 -1.98 -6.35 -21.50
CA ALA A 60 -2.34 -7.76 -21.38
C ALA A 60 -2.81 -8.07 -19.95
N GLU A 61 -2.05 -7.68 -18.93
CA GLU A 61 -2.37 -7.89 -17.51
C GLU A 61 -3.72 -7.24 -17.13
N THR A 62 -3.93 -5.98 -17.52
CA THR A 62 -5.21 -5.30 -17.26
C THR A 62 -6.39 -5.96 -17.97
N SER A 63 -6.20 -6.43 -19.20
CA SER A 63 -7.23 -7.17 -19.93
C SER A 63 -7.52 -8.54 -19.31
N ALA A 64 -6.49 -9.25 -18.82
CA ALA A 64 -6.63 -10.53 -18.13
C ALA A 64 -7.35 -10.35 -16.79
N ARG A 65 -6.95 -9.36 -15.98
CA ARG A 65 -7.62 -9.00 -14.74
C ARG A 65 -9.09 -8.61 -14.97
N ARG A 66 -9.37 -7.87 -16.05
CA ARG A 66 -10.75 -7.53 -16.44
C ARG A 66 -11.55 -8.75 -16.90
N ALA A 67 -10.92 -9.69 -17.60
CA ALA A 67 -11.57 -10.93 -18.03
C ALA A 67 -11.88 -11.85 -16.83
N GLU A 68 -10.97 -11.96 -15.87
CA GLU A 68 -11.19 -12.71 -14.64
C GLU A 68 -12.30 -12.09 -13.78
N ALA A 69 -12.29 -10.76 -13.60
CA ALA A 69 -13.35 -10.05 -12.91
C ALA A 69 -14.72 -10.25 -13.59
N ARG A 70 -14.76 -10.23 -14.93
CA ARG A 70 -15.97 -10.50 -15.69
C ARG A 70 -16.46 -11.94 -15.51
N LYS A 71 -15.55 -12.92 -15.50
CA LYS A 71 -15.88 -14.33 -15.28
C LYS A 71 -16.45 -14.55 -13.88
N LEU A 72 -15.88 -13.90 -12.86
CA LEU A 72 -16.40 -13.96 -11.50
C LEU A 72 -17.80 -13.35 -11.40
N ALA A 73 -18.00 -12.16 -11.98
CA ALA A 73 -19.32 -11.52 -12.02
C ALA A 73 -20.37 -12.36 -12.77
N GLU A 74 -19.99 -13.03 -13.86
CA GLU A 74 -20.90 -13.95 -14.57
C GLU A 74 -21.24 -15.18 -13.72
N GLN A 75 -20.27 -15.71 -12.96
CA GLN A 75 -20.54 -16.81 -12.02
C GLN A 75 -21.52 -16.38 -10.92
N GLU A 76 -21.37 -15.18 -10.36
CA GLU A 76 -22.30 -14.62 -9.38
C GLU A 76 -23.69 -14.40 -9.98
N GLN A 77 -23.79 -13.86 -11.20
CA GLN A 77 -25.05 -13.71 -11.91
C GLN A 77 -25.72 -15.06 -12.21
N GLN A 78 -24.96 -16.08 -12.60
CA GLN A 78 -25.48 -17.43 -12.79
C GLN A 78 -25.96 -18.04 -11.48
N GLN A 79 -25.30 -17.76 -10.36
CA GLN A 79 -25.78 -18.20 -9.04
C GLN A 79 -27.08 -17.48 -8.66
N LEU A 80 -27.15 -16.17 -8.87
CA LEU A 80 -28.38 -15.40 -8.66
C LEU A 80 -29.51 -15.83 -9.60
N GLU A 81 -29.23 -16.14 -10.86
CA GLU A 81 -30.21 -16.65 -11.81
C GLU A 81 -30.69 -18.05 -11.42
N LYS A 82 -29.81 -18.93 -10.94
CA LYS A 82 -30.20 -20.24 -10.40
C LYS A 82 -31.10 -20.09 -9.16
N LEU A 83 -30.84 -19.11 -8.30
CA LEU A 83 -31.67 -18.79 -7.14
C LEU A 83 -33.00 -18.12 -7.54
N ALA A 84 -32.99 -17.30 -8.59
CA ALA A 84 -34.16 -16.59 -9.11
C ALA A 84 -35.06 -17.47 -10.00
N ARG A 85 -34.51 -18.52 -10.61
CA ARG A 85 -35.25 -19.51 -11.39
C ARG A 85 -36.09 -20.34 -10.42
N LYS A 86 -37.36 -19.94 -10.29
CA LYS A 86 -38.37 -20.65 -9.52
C LYS A 86 -38.40 -22.13 -9.93
N PRO A 87 -38.47 -23.07 -8.96
CA PRO A 87 -38.67 -24.47 -9.29
C PRO A 87 -39.98 -24.65 -10.06
N ASN A 88 -40.02 -25.65 -10.94
CA ASN A 88 -41.14 -25.87 -11.86
C ASN A 88 -42.50 -25.86 -11.11
N PRO A 89 -43.57 -25.31 -11.71
CA PRO A 89 -44.89 -25.22 -11.06
C PRO A 89 -45.52 -26.59 -10.73
N LYS A 90 -44.92 -27.69 -11.16
CA LYS A 90 -45.34 -29.07 -10.81
C LYS A 90 -44.66 -29.63 -9.56
N GLU A 91 -43.56 -29.03 -9.07
CA GLU A 91 -42.98 -29.32 -7.74
C GLU A 91 -43.51 -28.34 -6.67
N SER A 92 -44.10 -27.22 -7.09
CA SER A 92 -44.77 -26.22 -6.26
C SER A 92 -46.19 -26.60 -5.79
N ARG A 93 -46.53 -27.90 -5.69
CA ARG A 93 -47.82 -28.37 -5.14
C ARG A 93 -47.71 -29.00 -3.76
N VAL A 94 -46.51 -29.17 -3.22
CA VAL A 94 -46.31 -29.37 -1.79
C VAL A 94 -45.69 -28.09 -1.26
N SER A 95 -46.54 -27.08 -1.09
CA SER A 95 -46.20 -25.90 -0.32
C SER A 95 -45.96 -26.35 1.12
N ILE A 96 -44.71 -26.66 1.45
CA ILE A 96 -44.24 -26.62 2.83
C ILE A 96 -44.64 -25.22 3.31
N PRO A 97 -45.41 -25.09 4.42
CA PRO A 97 -45.80 -23.77 4.89
C PRO A 97 -44.50 -23.03 5.17
N VAL A 98 -44.24 -21.95 4.43
CA VAL A 98 -43.17 -21.03 4.81
C VAL A 98 -43.53 -20.60 6.23
N PRO A 99 -42.70 -20.93 7.24
CA PRO A 99 -43.04 -20.60 8.62
C PRO A 99 -43.23 -19.09 8.67
N LYS A 100 -44.40 -18.66 9.12
CA LYS A 100 -44.70 -17.25 9.28
C LYS A 100 -43.74 -16.72 10.33
N VAL A 101 -42.66 -16.11 9.84
CA VAL A 101 -41.62 -15.50 10.67
C VAL A 101 -42.33 -14.44 11.51
N THR A 102 -42.39 -14.67 12.81
CA THR A 102 -43.04 -13.72 13.72
C THR A 102 -42.18 -12.45 13.79
N ALA A 103 -42.79 -11.30 14.07
CA ALA A 103 -42.05 -10.03 14.13
C ALA A 103 -40.83 -10.09 15.08
N ALA A 104 -40.91 -10.92 16.14
CA ALA A 104 -39.81 -11.18 17.07
C ALA A 104 -38.62 -11.92 16.44
N GLU A 105 -38.87 -12.83 15.49
CA GLU A 105 -37.83 -13.57 14.79
C GLU A 105 -37.16 -12.72 13.71
N LEU A 106 -37.90 -11.82 13.05
CA LEU A 106 -37.32 -10.79 12.19
C LEU A 106 -36.42 -9.81 12.97
N ALA A 107 -36.85 -9.37 14.16
CA ALA A 107 -36.05 -8.49 15.00
C ALA A 107 -34.73 -9.15 15.45
N LYS A 108 -34.78 -10.42 15.88
CA LYS A 108 -33.56 -11.19 16.21
C LYS A 108 -32.62 -11.33 15.03
N ARG A 109 -33.15 -11.61 13.85
CA ARG A 109 -32.34 -11.77 12.64
C ARG A 109 -31.68 -10.46 12.20
N GLN A 110 -32.40 -9.34 12.35
CA GLN A 110 -31.85 -7.99 12.12
C GLN A 110 -30.77 -7.63 13.15
N GLU A 111 -30.96 -7.99 14.42
CA GLU A 111 -29.97 -7.76 15.47
C GLU A 111 -28.70 -8.60 15.23
N GLU A 112 -28.84 -9.88 14.87
CA GLU A 112 -27.72 -10.75 14.49
C GLU A 112 -26.97 -10.22 13.26
N GLU A 113 -27.69 -9.74 12.24
CA GLU A 113 -27.07 -9.14 11.06
C GLU A 113 -26.31 -7.85 11.41
N GLN A 114 -26.88 -6.98 12.24
CA GLN A 114 -26.22 -5.78 12.75
C GLN A 114 -24.98 -6.12 13.58
N GLN A 115 -25.04 -7.14 14.44
CA GLN A 115 -23.90 -7.59 15.22
C GLN A 115 -22.79 -8.16 14.32
N ARG A 116 -23.13 -8.91 13.27
CA ARG A 116 -22.14 -9.39 12.29
C ARG A 116 -21.50 -8.24 11.53
N LEU A 117 -22.28 -7.25 11.11
CA LEU A 117 -21.76 -6.05 10.44
C LEU A 117 -20.83 -5.24 11.37
N GLN A 118 -21.17 -5.15 12.66
CA GLN A 118 -20.33 -4.51 13.66
C GLN A 118 -19.02 -5.27 13.88
N GLN A 119 -19.07 -6.60 14.01
CA GLN A 119 -17.87 -7.43 14.14
C GLN A 119 -16.97 -7.33 12.90
N GLU A 120 -17.54 -7.36 11.70
CA GLU A 120 -16.78 -7.19 10.46
C GLU A 120 -16.17 -5.78 10.35
N ALA A 121 -16.90 -4.74 10.76
CA ALA A 121 -16.37 -3.39 10.83
C ALA A 121 -15.24 -3.24 11.87
N GLU A 122 -15.35 -3.90 13.02
CA GLU A 122 -14.28 -3.94 14.03
C GLU A 122 -13.06 -4.72 13.54
N GLU A 123 -13.26 -5.86 12.86
CA GLU A 123 -12.17 -6.59 12.22
C GLU A 123 -11.51 -5.77 11.11
N ALA A 124 -12.28 -5.06 10.28
CA ALA A 124 -11.77 -4.18 9.25
C ALA A 124 -10.94 -3.04 9.85
N LYS A 125 -11.40 -2.42 10.94
CA LYS A 125 -10.63 -1.43 11.69
C LYS A 125 -9.34 -2.03 12.25
N LYS A 126 -9.40 -3.23 12.84
CA LYS A 126 -8.22 -3.92 13.39
C LYS A 126 -7.22 -4.32 12.32
N ARG A 127 -7.68 -4.67 11.12
CA ARG A 127 -6.83 -4.91 9.94
C ARG A 127 -6.19 -3.60 9.47
N GLN A 128 -6.97 -2.52 9.36
CA GLN A 128 -6.44 -1.21 9.01
C GLN A 128 -5.37 -0.72 9.99
N THR A 129 -5.56 -0.90 11.30
CA THR A 129 -4.54 -0.52 12.30
C THR A 129 -3.27 -1.37 12.20
N ARG A 130 -3.38 -2.66 11.83
CA ARG A 130 -2.21 -3.54 11.62
C ARG A 130 -1.45 -3.16 10.34
N MET A 131 -2.16 -2.91 9.25
CA MET A 131 -1.55 -2.48 7.99
C MET A 131 -0.90 -1.10 8.12
N ALA A 132 -1.51 -0.18 8.88
CA ALA A 132 -0.92 1.13 9.15
C ALA A 132 0.42 1.02 9.90
N ASP A 133 0.54 0.07 10.83
CA ASP A 133 1.78 -0.19 11.59
C ASP A 133 2.89 -0.76 10.68
N GLU A 134 2.53 -1.62 9.72
CA GLU A 134 3.45 -2.17 8.71
C GLU A 134 3.93 -1.09 7.72
N GLU A 135 3.03 -0.24 7.23
CA GLU A 135 3.36 0.87 6.32
C GLU A 135 4.20 1.96 7.02
N GLU A 136 3.92 2.26 8.29
CA GLU A 136 4.71 3.18 9.10
C GLU A 136 6.11 2.61 9.40
N TYR A 137 6.20 1.31 9.69
CA TYR A 137 7.48 0.62 9.88
C TYR A 137 8.28 0.56 8.57
N GLU A 138 7.65 0.24 7.45
CA GLU A 138 8.29 0.24 6.13
C GLU A 138 8.81 1.64 5.80
N LYS A 139 8.05 2.71 6.10
CA LYS A 139 8.51 4.09 5.93
C LYS A 139 9.68 4.46 6.82
N MET A 140 9.77 3.93 8.04
CA MET A 140 10.91 4.15 8.94
C MET A 140 12.16 3.37 8.51
N VAL A 141 12.00 2.14 8.01
CA VAL A 141 13.11 1.29 7.57
C VAL A 141 13.60 1.69 6.18
N LEU A 142 12.71 2.12 5.30
CA LEU A 142 13.00 2.60 3.95
C LEU A 142 13.40 4.10 3.94
N VAL A 143 13.90 4.62 5.07
CA VAL A 143 14.63 5.90 5.07
C VAL A 143 15.98 5.63 4.42
N SER A 144 16.08 5.97 3.13
CA SER A 144 17.33 5.92 2.38
C SER A 144 18.42 6.71 3.12
N ASN A 145 19.55 6.07 3.39
CA ASN A 145 20.69 6.70 4.07
C ASN A 145 21.37 7.70 3.13
N THR A 146 20.92 8.96 3.17
CA THR A 146 21.43 10.06 2.34
C THR A 146 22.88 10.44 2.64
N ASN A 147 23.45 10.00 3.78
CA ASN A 147 24.85 10.26 4.12
C ASN A 147 25.84 9.68 3.08
N ARG A 148 25.43 8.67 2.29
CA ARG A 148 26.29 8.05 1.27
C ARG A 148 26.23 8.75 -0.09
N GLU A 149 25.13 9.40 -0.41
CA GLU A 149 24.91 10.07 -1.71
C GLU A 149 25.51 11.49 -1.71
N ASP A 150 25.57 12.17 -0.57
CA ASP A 150 26.15 13.53 -0.45
C ASP A 150 27.70 13.55 -0.39
N SER A 151 28.35 12.38 -0.35
CA SER A 151 29.81 12.27 -0.20
C SER A 151 30.59 12.44 -1.52
N ILE A 152 29.92 12.47 -2.67
CA ILE A 152 30.56 12.58 -3.99
C ILE A 152 30.18 13.93 -4.61
N ILE A 153 30.94 14.97 -4.26
CA ILE A 153 30.82 16.29 -4.88
C ILE A 153 31.65 16.26 -6.18
N GLU A 154 31.01 15.95 -7.31
CA GLU A 154 31.62 16.12 -8.63
C GLU A 154 31.68 17.61 -8.97
N ALA A 155 32.86 18.20 -9.04
CA ALA A 155 33.07 19.58 -9.48
C ALA A 155 34.22 19.62 -10.51
N HIS A 156 34.04 20.37 -11.59
CA HIS A 156 35.01 20.47 -12.68
C HIS A 156 35.80 21.79 -12.65
N SER A 157 35.48 22.70 -11.73
CA SER A 157 36.15 23.98 -11.50
C SER A 157 36.29 24.31 -10.00
N VAL A 158 37.26 25.14 -9.64
CA VAL A 158 37.51 25.58 -8.26
C VAL A 158 36.33 26.37 -7.70
N ASP A 159 35.74 27.25 -8.51
CA ASP A 159 34.56 28.04 -8.11
C ASP A 159 33.32 27.15 -7.90
N GLU A 160 33.20 26.08 -8.68
CA GLU A 160 32.12 25.10 -8.57
C GLU A 160 32.27 24.24 -7.31
N ALA A 161 33.50 23.86 -6.96
CA ALA A 161 33.79 23.15 -5.72
C ALA A 161 33.50 24.03 -4.49
N LEU A 162 33.88 25.31 -4.52
CA LEU A 162 33.57 26.28 -3.47
C LEU A 162 32.06 26.45 -3.30
N ALA A 163 31.30 26.64 -4.39
CA ALA A 163 29.84 26.78 -4.33
C ALA A 163 29.12 25.53 -3.78
N LYS A 164 29.63 24.32 -4.09
CA LYS A 164 29.06 23.05 -3.60
C LYS A 164 29.47 22.73 -2.14
N MET A 165 30.62 23.21 -1.68
CA MET A 165 31.08 23.07 -0.29
C MET A 165 30.55 24.17 0.64
N THR A 166 30.15 25.31 0.11
CA THR A 166 29.43 26.32 0.90
C THR A 166 28.05 25.79 1.23
N ILE A 167 27.90 25.24 2.43
CA ILE A 167 26.62 25.02 3.07
C ILE A 167 26.01 26.42 3.29
N THR A 168 25.30 26.92 2.28
CA THR A 168 24.25 27.90 2.55
C THR A 168 23.28 27.18 3.45
N GLU A 169 23.36 27.38 4.77
CA GLU A 169 22.27 27.04 5.68
C GLU A 169 21.01 27.64 5.03
N PRO A 170 20.12 26.83 4.43
CA PRO A 170 18.89 27.39 3.96
C PRO A 170 18.17 27.80 5.24
N ALA A 171 18.02 29.12 5.44
CA ALA A 171 17.12 29.65 6.45
C ALA A 171 15.86 28.78 6.41
N LEU A 172 15.61 28.06 7.51
CA LEU A 172 14.50 27.12 7.68
C LEU A 172 13.33 27.59 6.81
N ALA A 173 12.94 26.78 5.82
CA ALA A 173 11.87 27.12 4.89
C ALA A 173 10.75 27.81 5.67
N PRO A 174 10.40 29.07 5.35
CA PRO A 174 9.53 29.87 6.20
C PRO A 174 8.23 29.09 6.44
N ASP A 175 8.03 28.70 7.70
CA ASP A 175 6.95 27.81 8.10
C ASP A 175 5.61 28.41 7.65
N ARG A 176 5.04 27.75 6.63
CA ARG A 176 3.81 28.10 5.91
C ARG A 176 2.56 28.04 6.82
N HIS A 177 2.69 27.71 8.11
CA HIS A 177 1.57 27.52 9.04
C HIS A 177 1.46 28.67 10.05
N PRO A 178 0.75 29.76 9.71
CA PRO A 178 0.43 30.81 10.68
C PRO A 178 -0.31 30.26 11.91
N GLU A 179 -1.14 29.23 11.74
CA GLU A 179 -1.86 28.56 12.82
C GLU A 179 -0.94 27.86 13.84
N LYS A 180 0.15 27.23 13.37
CA LYS A 180 1.14 26.61 14.27
C LYS A 180 1.99 27.66 14.96
N ARG A 181 2.33 28.75 14.26
CA ARG A 181 3.03 29.90 14.86
C ARG A 181 2.20 30.56 15.96
N LEU A 182 0.90 30.75 15.78
CA LEU A 182 0.02 31.32 16.82
C LEU A 182 0.07 30.52 18.12
N LYS A 183 -0.04 29.19 18.04
CA LYS A 183 0.02 28.33 19.23
C LYS A 183 1.41 28.28 19.85
N ALA A 184 2.46 28.26 19.03
CA ALA A 184 3.84 28.23 19.49
C ALA A 184 4.25 29.55 20.16
N THR A 185 3.95 30.70 19.55
CA THR A 185 4.27 32.02 20.13
C THR A 185 3.42 32.32 21.35
N PHE A 186 2.15 31.91 21.38
CA PHE A 186 1.33 32.03 22.59
C PHE A 186 1.90 31.20 23.74
N LYS A 187 2.32 29.96 23.48
CA LYS A 187 2.92 29.09 24.50
C LYS A 187 4.24 29.66 25.02
N ALA A 188 5.11 30.15 24.14
CA ALA A 188 6.36 30.80 24.53
C ALA A 188 6.11 32.05 25.40
N PHE A 189 5.09 32.84 25.06
CA PHE A 189 4.68 34.01 25.84
C PHE A 189 4.06 33.61 27.19
N GLU A 190 3.24 32.56 27.23
CA GLU A 190 2.67 32.02 28.47
C GLU A 190 3.77 31.55 29.43
N GLU A 191 4.79 30.82 28.97
CA GLU A 191 5.86 30.33 29.83
C GLU A 191 6.71 31.46 30.45
N VAL A 192 6.87 32.58 29.74
CA VAL A 192 7.63 33.76 30.22
C VAL A 192 6.80 34.65 31.16
N GLU A 193 5.51 34.87 30.85
CA GLU A 193 4.68 35.82 31.58
C GLU A 193 3.93 35.20 32.76
N LEU A 194 3.64 33.90 32.72
CA LEU A 194 2.97 33.19 33.81
C LEU A 194 3.71 33.24 35.15
N PRO A 195 5.05 33.07 35.25
CA PRO A 195 5.76 33.25 36.50
C PRO A 195 5.73 34.72 36.99
N LYS A 196 5.93 35.70 36.10
CA LYS A 196 5.88 37.13 36.46
C LYS A 196 4.51 37.54 37.00
N LEU A 197 3.43 37.10 36.35
CA LEU A 197 2.07 37.38 36.80
C LEU A 197 1.72 36.74 38.14
N LYS A 198 2.29 35.57 38.44
CA LYS A 198 2.12 34.91 39.74
C LYS A 198 2.83 35.66 40.86
N GLU A 199 3.98 36.27 40.58
CA GLU A 199 4.72 37.11 41.53
C GLU A 199 4.02 38.46 41.77
N GLU A 200 3.54 39.11 40.70
CA GLU A 200 2.87 40.42 40.76
C GLU A 200 1.49 40.39 41.43
N LYS A 201 0.73 39.32 41.20
CA LYS A 201 -0.65 39.18 41.69
C LYS A 201 -0.89 37.79 42.25
N PRO A 202 -0.32 37.41 43.40
CA PRO A 202 -0.59 36.12 44.01
C PRO A 202 -2.08 36.00 44.40
N GLY A 203 -2.70 34.84 44.12
CA GLY A 203 -4.07 34.53 44.56
C GLY A 203 -5.15 34.50 43.47
N LEU A 204 -4.79 34.70 42.19
CA LEU A 204 -5.70 34.49 41.07
C LEU A 204 -5.76 33.00 40.69
N THR A 205 -6.88 32.56 40.12
CA THR A 205 -6.95 31.21 39.55
C THR A 205 -6.17 31.13 38.24
N LEU A 206 -5.67 29.94 37.91
CA LEU A 206 -4.86 29.70 36.70
C LEU A 206 -5.57 30.13 35.41
N ASN A 207 -6.90 29.99 35.35
CA ASN A 207 -7.70 30.48 34.23
C ASN A 207 -7.71 32.01 34.12
N GLN A 208 -7.77 32.72 35.24
CA GLN A 208 -7.74 34.19 35.25
C GLN A 208 -6.38 34.73 34.80
N TYR A 209 -5.28 34.08 35.18
CA TYR A 209 -3.96 34.42 34.63
C TYR A 209 -3.90 34.15 33.12
N LYS A 210 -4.41 33.02 32.65
CA LYS A 210 -4.47 32.70 31.21
C LYS A 210 -5.27 33.73 30.41
N ASP A 211 -6.41 34.18 30.92
CA ASP A 211 -7.22 35.22 30.26
C ASP A 211 -6.47 36.56 30.21
N MET A 212 -5.73 36.91 31.26
CA MET A 212 -4.92 38.12 31.30
C MET A 212 -3.70 38.03 30.35
N ILE A 213 -3.02 36.89 30.32
CA ILE A 213 -1.91 36.58 29.39
C ILE A 213 -2.42 36.63 27.95
N TRP A 214 -3.59 36.05 27.66
CA TRP A 214 -4.21 36.10 26.33
C TRP A 214 -4.53 37.54 25.88
N LYS A 215 -5.00 38.39 26.80
CA LYS A 215 -5.26 39.81 26.53
C LYS A 215 -3.97 40.61 26.28
N MET A 216 -2.90 40.32 27.01
CA MET A 216 -1.58 40.92 26.81
C MET A 216 -0.95 40.43 25.50
N TRP A 217 -1.05 39.14 25.21
CA TRP A 217 -0.53 38.51 24.00
C TRP A 217 -1.20 39.04 22.73
N LYS A 218 -2.52 39.25 22.72
CA LYS A 218 -3.22 39.89 21.58
C LYS A 218 -2.66 41.27 21.22
N LYS A 219 -2.08 41.99 22.19
CA LYS A 219 -1.44 43.29 22.01
C LYS A 219 0.09 43.22 21.85
N SER A 220 0.68 42.04 22.08
CA SER A 220 2.13 41.85 22.01
C SER A 220 2.62 41.87 20.55
N PRO A 221 3.83 42.39 20.29
CA PRO A 221 4.50 42.23 19.00
C PRO A 221 4.81 40.77 18.65
N ASP A 222 4.78 39.85 19.62
CA ASP A 222 5.03 38.41 19.41
C ASP A 222 3.84 37.64 18.82
N ASN A 223 2.70 38.32 18.61
CA ASN A 223 1.58 37.75 17.91
C ASN A 223 1.80 37.85 16.39
N PRO A 224 1.94 36.73 15.65
CA PRO A 224 2.19 36.76 14.22
C PRO A 224 1.06 37.44 13.42
N LEU A 225 -0.16 37.58 13.98
CA LEU A 225 -1.24 38.37 13.37
C LEU A 225 -0.98 39.88 13.40
N ASN A 226 -0.24 40.38 14.39
CA ASN A 226 0.13 41.80 14.49
C ASN A 226 1.35 42.12 13.61
N GLN A 227 2.21 41.14 13.37
CA GLN A 227 3.37 41.27 12.48
C GLN A 227 2.96 41.36 11.00
N GLN A 228 1.90 40.64 10.59
CA GLN A 228 1.35 40.71 9.23
C GLN A 228 0.62 42.03 8.91
N ALA A 229 0.25 42.82 9.93
CA ALA A 229 -0.40 44.11 9.75
C ALA A 229 0.60 45.29 9.65
N ALA A 230 1.89 45.03 9.86
CA ALA A 230 2.96 46.04 9.88
C ALA A 230 3.89 45.98 8.65
N GLU A 231 3.65 45.05 7.72
CA GLU A 231 4.18 45.06 6.34
C GLU A 231 3.15 45.66 5.38
#